data_AF-A0A0L8GSN2-F1
#
_entry.id   AF-A0A0L8GSN2-F1
#
_cell.length_a   1.000
_cell.length_b   1.000
_cell.length_c   1.000
_cell.angle_alpha   90.00
_cell.angle_beta   90.00
_cell.angle_gamma   90.00
#
_symmetry.space_group_name_H-M   'P 1'
#
loop_
_entity.id
_entity.type
_entity.pdbx_description
1 polymer ?
#
loop_
_entity_poly.entity_id
_entity_poly.type
_entity_poly.pdbx_seq_one_letter_code
_entity_poly.pdbx_strand_id
1 'polypeptide(L)'
;IQCDIGSVYFECGSAKPKMCNDLSEKINKEIGSESAPCVEGCFCPHGYVMEENECIPESECPCYLGIAKYPSGTKVSLDLCTVW
;
A
#
# COMPACT_ATOMS: atom_id res chain seq x y z
N ILE A 1 -8.46 -15.08 18.67
CA ILE A 1 -8.32 -14.91 17.20
C ILE A 1 -6.93 -15.38 16.81
N GLN A 2 -6.78 -16.09 15.70
CA GLN A 2 -5.48 -16.44 15.12
C GLN A 2 -5.46 -15.77 13.75
N CYS A 3 -4.48 -14.91 13.51
CA CYS A 3 -4.33 -14.19 12.25
C CYS A 3 -3.38 -14.98 11.34
N ASP A 4 -3.63 -14.95 10.02
CA ASP A 4 -2.75 -15.57 9.04
C ASP A 4 -1.39 -14.85 8.98
N ILE A 5 -0.39 -15.53 8.40
CA ILE A 5 1.01 -15.09 8.37
C ILE A 5 1.11 -13.65 7.85
N GLY A 6 1.78 -12.79 8.63
CA GLY A 6 2.03 -11.38 8.28
C GLY A 6 0.96 -10.40 8.77
N SER A 7 -0.20 -10.87 9.24
CA SER A 7 -1.25 -10.02 9.83
C SER A 7 -1.29 -10.12 11.35
N VAL A 8 -1.64 -9.02 12.02
CA VAL A 8 -1.67 -8.90 13.48
C VAL A 8 -3.06 -8.46 13.92
N TYR A 9 -3.53 -8.99 15.06
CA TYR A 9 -4.81 -8.60 15.62
C TYR A 9 -4.75 -7.18 16.20
N PHE A 10 -5.77 -6.38 15.89
CA PHE A 10 -6.02 -5.09 16.52
C PHE A 10 -7.49 -4.98 16.94
N GLU A 11 -7.71 -4.46 18.14
CA GLU A 11 -9.05 -4.15 18.68
C GLU A 11 -9.68 -2.92 17.97
N CYS A 12 -8.86 -2.06 17.38
CA CYS A 12 -9.27 -0.85 16.66
C CYS A 12 -8.30 -0.60 15.50
N GLY A 13 -8.56 -1.24 14.35
CA GLY A 13 -7.81 -1.05 13.11
C GLY A 13 -8.60 -0.27 12.05
N SER A 14 -7.92 0.26 11.05
CA SER A 14 -8.58 0.92 9.91
C SER A 14 -9.41 -0.09 9.12
N ALA A 15 -10.70 0.19 8.91
CA ALA A 15 -11.59 -0.66 8.12
C ALA A 15 -11.16 -0.82 6.66
N LYS A 16 -10.28 0.07 6.16
CA LYS A 16 -9.64 -0.05 4.85
C LYS A 16 -8.18 -0.48 5.04
N PRO A 17 -7.75 -1.60 4.45
CA PRO A 17 -6.35 -1.95 4.43
C PRO A 17 -5.58 -0.92 3.62
N LYS A 18 -4.40 -0.52 4.10
CA LYS A 18 -3.47 0.28 3.29
C LYS A 18 -2.88 -0.63 2.21
N MET A 19 -2.96 -0.24 0.95
CA MET A 19 -2.39 -0.96 -0.18
C MET A 19 -1.15 -0.25 -0.75
N CYS A 20 -0.24 -0.97 -1.40
CA CYS A 20 0.91 -0.31 -2.07
C CYS A 20 0.49 0.71 -3.13
N ASN A 21 -0.65 0.48 -3.81
CA ASN A 21 -1.15 1.43 -4.80
C ASN A 21 -1.56 2.77 -4.17
N ASP A 22 -2.06 2.76 -2.93
CA ASP A 22 -2.39 3.98 -2.16
C ASP A 22 -1.15 4.83 -1.86
N LEU A 23 0.03 4.20 -1.74
CA LEU A 23 1.30 4.90 -1.54
C LEU A 23 1.80 5.56 -2.83
N SER A 24 1.53 4.96 -4.00
CA SER A 24 1.89 5.59 -5.29
C SER A 24 1.08 6.87 -5.53
N GLU A 25 -0.19 6.91 -5.10
CA GLU A 25 -1.03 8.10 -5.19
C GLU A 25 -0.68 9.18 -4.15
N LYS A 26 0.02 8.81 -3.06
CA LYS A 26 0.48 9.76 -2.03
C LYS A 26 1.57 10.74 -2.49
N ILE A 27 2.10 10.62 -3.70
CA ILE A 27 2.86 11.72 -4.31
C ILE A 27 1.96 12.96 -4.52
N ASN A 28 0.62 12.82 -4.53
CA ASN A 28 -0.31 13.94 -4.72
C ASN A 28 -1.48 14.05 -3.74
N LYS A 29 -1.66 13.14 -2.77
CA LYS A 29 -2.78 13.29 -1.82
C LYS A 29 -2.57 12.56 -0.50
N GLU A 30 -2.42 13.30 0.59
CA GLU A 30 -2.67 12.79 1.92
C GLU A 30 -4.16 12.41 2.04
N ILE A 31 -4.47 11.11 1.95
CA ILE A 31 -5.76 10.60 2.40
C ILE A 31 -5.50 9.50 3.43
N GLY A 32 -5.31 9.90 4.68
CA GLY A 32 -5.73 9.10 5.82
C GLY A 32 -7.16 9.53 6.14
N SER A 33 -8.16 8.68 5.87
CA SER A 33 -9.54 8.97 6.28
C SER A 33 -9.65 8.78 7.80
N GLU A 34 -9.28 9.82 8.54
CA GLU A 34 -9.28 9.89 10.02
C GLU A 34 -10.69 9.89 10.66
N SER A 35 -11.75 9.68 9.87
CA SER A 35 -13.15 9.71 10.34
C SER A 35 -13.93 8.41 10.10
N ALA A 36 -13.29 7.34 9.61
CA ALA A 36 -13.96 6.04 9.56
C ALA A 36 -13.95 5.39 10.97
N PRO A 37 -15.05 4.79 11.43
CA PRO A 37 -15.03 3.98 12.65
C PRO A 37 -14.00 2.86 12.48
N CYS A 38 -13.13 2.68 13.47
CA CYS A 38 -12.22 1.54 13.48
C CYS A 38 -12.99 0.26 13.74
N VAL A 39 -12.44 -0.86 13.25
CA VAL A 39 -13.04 -2.19 13.38
C VAL A 39 -12.04 -3.13 14.04
N GLU A 40 -12.53 -4.09 14.80
CA GLU A 40 -11.70 -5.17 15.34
C GLU A 40 -11.40 -6.20 14.23
N GLY A 41 -10.17 -6.73 14.18
CA GLY A 41 -9.78 -7.65 13.12
C GLY A 41 -8.28 -7.88 13.01
N CYS A 42 -7.87 -8.58 11.96
CA CYS A 42 -6.46 -8.79 11.60
C CYS A 42 -6.05 -7.79 10.52
N PHE A 43 -4.94 -7.09 10.73
CA PHE A 43 -4.46 -6.03 9.85
C PHE A 43 -2.95 -6.14 9.64
N CYS A 44 -2.44 -5.52 8.57
CA CYS A 44 -0.99 -5.39 8.42
C CYS A 44 -0.42 -4.53 9.57
N PRO A 45 0.72 -4.93 10.14
CA PRO A 45 1.36 -4.15 11.19
C PRO A 45 1.80 -2.78 10.70
N HIS A 46 2.15 -1.89 11.62
CA HIS A 46 2.60 -0.55 11.27
C HIS A 46 3.88 -0.59 10.40
N GLY A 47 3.90 0.18 9.31
CA GLY A 47 4.97 0.16 8.31
C GLY A 47 4.86 -0.97 7.28
N TYR A 48 3.76 -1.74 7.31
CA TYR A 48 3.42 -2.75 6.32
C TYR A 48 2.11 -2.40 5.62
N VAL A 49 2.00 -2.84 4.37
CA VAL A 49 0.83 -2.64 3.52
C VAL A 49 0.49 -3.92 2.78
N MET A 50 -0.76 -4.01 2.34
CA MET A 50 -1.28 -5.17 1.63
C MET A 50 -0.93 -5.08 0.14
N GLU A 51 -0.28 -6.11 -0.36
CA GLU A 51 0.04 -6.32 -1.77
C GLU A 51 -0.31 -7.77 -2.13
N GLU A 52 -1.20 -7.99 -3.09
CA GLU A 52 -1.60 -9.34 -3.58
C GLU A 52 -1.99 -10.35 -2.47
N ASN A 53 -2.56 -9.86 -1.36
CA ASN A 53 -2.96 -10.59 -0.14
C ASN A 53 -1.86 -10.86 0.90
N GLU A 54 -0.66 -10.31 0.73
CA GLU A 54 0.42 -10.39 1.70
C GLU A 54 0.74 -9.01 2.29
N CYS A 55 1.11 -8.98 3.57
CA CYS A 55 1.61 -7.76 4.20
C CYS A 55 3.12 -7.63 3.92
N ILE A 56 3.49 -6.67 3.09
CA ILE A 56 4.90 -6.37 2.78
C ILE A 56 5.30 -5.02 3.39
N PRO A 57 6.60 -4.79 3.68
CA PRO A 57 7.09 -3.50 4.12
C PRO A 57 6.74 -2.40 3.10
N GLU A 58 6.38 -1.20 3.57
CA GLU A 58 6.10 -0.04 2.70
C GLU A 58 7.27 0.25 1.73
N SER A 59 8.50 -0.01 2.14
CA SER A 59 9.71 0.15 1.33
C SER A 59 9.86 -0.86 0.19
N GLU A 60 9.14 -1.99 0.25
CA GLU A 60 9.17 -3.04 -0.78
C GLU A 60 8.03 -2.89 -1.79
N CYS A 61 7.20 -1.86 -1.63
CA CYS A 61 6.11 -1.62 -2.56
C CYS A 61 6.60 -1.45 -4.01
N PRO A 62 5.95 -2.13 -4.97
CA PRO A 62 6.21 -1.91 -6.36
C PRO A 62 5.67 -0.55 -6.81
N CYS A 63 6.34 0.06 -7.78
CA CYS A 63 5.87 1.27 -8.46
C CYS A 63 5.00 0.89 -9.66
N TYR A 64 3.89 1.60 -9.85
CA TYR A 64 3.00 1.42 -10.99
C TYR A 64 3.17 2.60 -11.96
N LEU A 65 3.49 2.32 -13.22
CA LEU A 65 3.54 3.32 -14.30
C LEU A 65 2.65 2.87 -15.45
N GLY A 66 1.48 3.51 -15.56
CA GLY A 66 0.42 3.04 -16.46
C GLY A 66 -0.03 1.64 -16.05
N ILE A 67 0.05 0.67 -16.97
CA ILE A 67 -0.28 -0.73 -16.71
C ILE A 67 0.91 -1.57 -16.21
N ALA A 68 2.11 -0.99 -16.13
CA ALA A 68 3.33 -1.70 -15.78
C ALA A 68 3.63 -1.63 -14.28
N LYS A 69 4.02 -2.77 -13.71
CA LYS A 69 4.42 -2.95 -12.30
C LYS A 69 5.94 -3.11 -12.23
N TYR A 70 6.60 -2.29 -11.41
CA TYR A 70 8.06 -2.27 -11.25
C TYR A 70 8.45 -2.56 -9.80
N PRO A 71 9.48 -3.39 -9.54
CA PRO A 71 9.97 -3.60 -8.18
C PRO A 71 10.45 -2.32 -7.50
N SER A 72 10.44 -2.30 -6.16
CA SER A 72 11.01 -1.18 -5.39
C SER A 72 12.47 -0.92 -5.77
N GLY A 73 12.83 0.36 -5.82
CA GLY A 73 14.18 0.82 -6.21
C GLY A 73 14.44 0.84 -7.72
N THR A 74 13.48 0.42 -8.55
CA THR A 74 13.62 0.51 -10.00
C THR A 74 13.65 1.97 -10.45
N LYS A 75 14.71 2.36 -11.17
CA LYS A 75 14.77 3.65 -11.87
C LYS A 75 14.09 3.51 -13.22
N VAL A 76 12.87 4.00 -13.32
CA VAL A 76 12.17 4.14 -14.61
C VAL A 76 12.51 5.51 -15.20
N SER A 77 12.99 5.54 -16.45
CA SER A 77 13.09 6.83 -17.15
C SER A 77 11.73 7.15 -17.77
N LEU A 78 11.15 8.27 -17.35
CA LEU A 78 9.88 8.80 -17.87
C LEU A 78 10.08 9.59 -19.17
N ASP A 79 11.19 9.40 -19.89
CA ASP A 79 11.46 10.03 -21.19
C ASP A 79 10.46 9.56 -22.26
N LEU A 80 9.21 10.00 -22.11
CA LEU A 80 8.21 10.03 -23.16
C LEU A 80 8.46 11.30 -23.97
N CYS A 81 9.60 11.36 -24.66
CA CYS A 81 9.74 12.23 -25.83
C CYS A 81 8.89 11.65 -26.97
N THR A 82 7.56 11.69 -26.84
CA THR A 82 6.69 11.64 -28.01
C THR A 82 6.79 13.00 -28.69
N VAL A 83 7.63 13.07 -29.72
CA VAL A 83 7.58 14.14 -30.71
C VAL A 83 6.22 14.03 -31.41
N TRP A 84 5.43 15.11 -31.40
CA TRP A 84 4.29 15.28 -32.30
C TRP A 84 4.71 16.21 -33.43
#